data_AF-A0A6P1BZQ0-F1
#
_entry.id   AF-A0A6P1BZQ0-F1
#
_cell.length_a   1.000
_cell.length_b   1.000
_cell.length_c   1.000
_cell.angle_alpha   90.00
_cell.angle_beta   90.00
_cell.angle_gamma   90.00
#
_symmetry.space_group_name_H-M   'P 1'
#
loop_
_entity.id
_entity.type
_entity.pdbx_description
1 polymer ?
#
loop_
_entity_poly.entity_id
_entity_poly.type
_entity_poly.pdbx_seq_one_letter_code
_entity_poly.pdbx_strand_id
1 'polypeptide(L)' 'LRVRTADGPPQRIWDKGQQHLPGDEAGLIGEQRASGEKKYYLANLPASTDLRTLAATIKARWICEQAH' A
#
# COMPACT_ATOMS: atom_id res chain seq x y z
N LEU A 1 -6.43 0.94 -6.00
CA LEU A 1 -5.55 1.92 -6.69
C LEU A 1 -4.14 1.35 -6.71
N ARG A 2 -3.36 1.56 -7.78
CA ARG A 2 -1.92 1.25 -7.80
C ARG A 2 -1.14 2.54 -7.59
N VAL A 3 -0.14 2.51 -6.72
CA VAL A 3 0.69 3.66 -6.33
C VAL A 3 2.16 3.27 -6.32
N ARG A 4 3.04 4.26 -6.45
CA ARG A 4 4.48 4.10 -6.20
C ARG A 4 4.87 5.01 -5.06
N THR A 5 5.42 4.44 -4.00
CA THR A 5 5.89 5.21 -2.84
C THR A 5 7.21 5.88 -3.21
N ALA A 6 7.53 7.04 -2.63
CA ALA A 6 8.83 7.68 -2.82
C ALA A 6 9.89 7.04 -1.89
N ASP A 7 10.06 5.73 -1.99
CA ASP A 7 11.01 4.90 -1.22
C ASP A 7 12.11 4.30 -2.10
N GLY A 8 12.17 4.68 -3.38
CA GLY A 8 13.26 4.33 -4.28
C GLY A 8 14.56 5.07 -3.95
N PRO A 9 15.64 4.80 -4.72
CA PRO A 9 16.95 5.39 -4.48
C PRO A 9 16.90 6.93 -4.44
N PRO A 10 17.68 7.57 -3.54
CA PRO A 10 17.76 9.03 -3.50
C PRO A 10 18.55 9.57 -4.71
N GLN A 11 18.07 10.66 -5.28
CA GLN A 11 18.73 11.39 -6.37
C GLN A 11 18.64 12.90 -6.15
N ARG A 12 19.69 13.63 -6.52
CA ARG A 12 19.66 15.10 -6.57
C ARG A 12 18.89 15.57 -7.81
N ILE A 13 17.91 16.46 -7.62
CA ILE A 13 17.07 16.97 -8.71
C ILE A 13 17.24 18.49 -8.78
N TRP A 14 18.03 18.98 -9.74
CA TRP A 14 18.29 20.43 -9.93
C TRP A 14 18.75 21.13 -8.64
N ASP A 15 18.02 22.17 -8.24
CA ASP A 15 18.18 22.95 -7.01
C ASP A 15 17.58 22.25 -5.78
N LYS A 16 16.69 21.26 -5.99
CA LYS A 16 16.19 20.40 -4.92
C LYS A 16 17.27 19.42 -4.50
N GLY A 17 17.42 19.27 -3.19
CA GLY A 17 18.38 18.35 -2.56
C GLY A 17 18.10 16.88 -2.88
N GLN A 18 18.57 15.97 -2.02
CA GLN A 18 18.31 14.53 -2.22
C GLN A 18 16.79 14.27 -2.15
N GLN A 19 16.21 13.76 -3.23
CA GLN A 19 14.82 13.36 -3.33
C GLN A 19 14.76 11.86 -3.62
N HIS A 20 13.89 11.13 -2.93
CA HIS A 20 13.67 9.72 -3.24
C HIS A 20 12.89 9.57 -4.54
N LEU A 21 13.37 8.70 -5.42
CA LEU A 21 12.65 8.30 -6.61
C LEU A 21 11.43 7.43 -6.22
N PRO A 22 10.42 7.31 -7.11
CA PRO A 22 9.37 6.32 -6.92
C PRO A 22 9.96 4.91 -6.89
N GLY A 23 9.63 4.14 -5.86
CA GLY A 23 9.94 2.71 -5.75
C GLY A 23 8.95 1.85 -6.53
N ASP A 24 8.83 0.60 -6.10
CA ASP A 24 8.01 -0.39 -6.77
C ASP A 24 6.51 -0.09 -6.67
N GLU A 25 5.76 -0.59 -7.64
CA GLU A 25 4.32 -0.40 -7.67
C GLU A 25 3.61 -1.32 -6.66
N ALA A 26 2.83 -0.72 -5.78
CA ALA A 26 2.03 -1.40 -4.76
C ALA A 26 0.53 -1.08 -4.90
N GLY A 27 -0.31 -1.96 -4.36
CA GLY A 27 -1.74 -1.70 -4.21
C GLY A 27 -2.01 -0.84 -2.98
N LEU A 28 -2.80 0.22 -3.13
CA LEU A 28 -3.37 0.98 -2.01
C LEU A 28 -4.77 0.45 -1.70
N ILE A 29 -4.96 0.02 -0.44
CA ILE A 29 -6.22 -0.49 0.11
C ILE A 29 -6.68 0.49 1.18
N GLY A 30 -7.94 0.93 1.10
CA GLY A 30 -8.58 1.74 2.12
C GLY A 30 -9.54 0.91 2.97
N GLU A 31 -9.47 1.08 4.28
CA GLU A 31 -10.45 0.58 5.24
C GLU A 31 -11.21 1.79 5.81
N GLN A 32 -12.54 1.73 5.76
CA GLN A 32 -13.41 2.70 6.41
C GLN A 32 -14.29 1.99 7.43
N ARG A 33 -14.21 2.42 8.68
CA ARG A 33 -14.96 1.82 9.79
C ARG A 33 -16.23 2.61 10.08
N ALA A 34 -17.21 1.94 10.67
CA ALA A 34 -18.45 2.57 11.14
C ALA A 34 -18.20 3.66 12.20
N SER A 35 -17.08 3.56 12.96
CA SER A 35 -16.63 4.60 13.90
C SER A 35 -16.18 5.90 13.23
N GLY A 36 -16.10 5.95 11.89
CA GLY A 36 -15.56 7.07 11.12
C GLY A 36 -14.05 7.02 10.90
N GLU A 37 -13.34 6.08 11.56
CA GLU A 37 -11.91 5.85 11.35
C GLU A 37 -11.63 5.39 9.91
N LYS A 38 -10.59 5.95 9.30
CA LYS A 38 -10.10 5.57 7.97
C LYS A 38 -8.64 5.17 8.05
N LYS A 39 -8.31 3.98 7.54
CA LYS A 39 -6.94 3.49 7.45
C LYS A 39 -6.59 3.18 6.00
N TYR A 40 -5.32 3.34 5.67
CA TYR A 40 -4.79 3.02 4.35
C TYR A 40 -3.58 2.11 4.48
N TYR A 41 -3.53 1.09 3.63
CA TYR A 41 -2.52 0.05 3.66
C TYR A 41 -1.91 -0.13 2.27
N LEU A 42 -0.61 -0.41 2.23
CA LEU A 42 0.09 -0.85 1.02
C LEU A 42 0.11 -2.38 0.96
N ALA A 43 -0.14 -2.93 -0.23
CA ALA A 43 -0.11 -4.36 -0.50
C ALA A 43 0.76 -4.67 -1.72
N ASN A 44 1.75 -5.55 -1.51
CA ASN A 44 2.67 -6.03 -2.55
C ASN A 44 2.10 -7.23 -3.33
N LEU A 45 0.80 -7.20 -3.65
CA LEU A 45 0.16 -8.24 -4.45
C LEU A 45 0.42 -7.99 -5.95
N PRO A 46 0.50 -9.05 -6.77
CA PRO A 46 0.61 -8.93 -8.22
C PRO A 46 -0.49 -8.04 -8.79
N ALA A 47 -0.17 -7.25 -9.82
CA ALA A 47 -1.15 -6.37 -10.46
C ALA A 47 -2.33 -7.14 -11.10
N SER A 48 -2.12 -8.41 -11.45
CA SER A 48 -3.14 -9.32 -11.99
C SER A 48 -4.03 -9.98 -10.93
N THR A 49 -3.85 -9.65 -9.64
CA THR A 49 -4.67 -10.20 -8.56
C THR A 49 -6.12 -9.76 -8.72
N ASP A 50 -7.04 -10.72 -8.82
CA ASP A 50 -8.47 -10.44 -8.89
C ASP A 50 -9.04 -9.95 -7.55
N LEU A 51 -10.19 -9.30 -7.59
CA LEU A 51 -10.82 -8.71 -6.41
C LEU A 51 -11.19 -9.75 -5.33
N ARG A 52 -11.53 -10.98 -5.71
CA ARG A 52 -11.92 -12.03 -4.75
C ARG A 52 -10.69 -12.49 -3.98
N THR A 53 -9.58 -12.72 -4.67
CA THR A 53 -8.30 -13.07 -4.05
C THR A 53 -7.80 -11.95 -3.15
N LEU A 54 -7.86 -10.70 -3.61
CA LEU A 54 -7.51 -9.52 -2.81
C LEU A 54 -8.32 -9.46 -1.50
N ALA A 55 -9.65 -9.57 -1.60
CA ALA A 55 -10.52 -9.55 -0.42
C ALA A 55 -10.27 -10.72 0.53
N ALA A 56 -10.00 -11.92 0.00
CA ALA A 56 -9.67 -13.08 0.81
C ALA A 56 -8.35 -12.89 1.57
N THR A 57 -7.29 -12.43 0.89
CA THR A 57 -5.99 -12.17 1.51
C THR A 57 -6.08 -11.11 2.60
N ILE A 58 -6.79 -10.01 2.35
CA ILE A 58 -6.97 -8.94 3.35
C ILE A 58 -7.69 -9.48 4.61
N LYS A 59 -8.79 -10.22 4.43
CA LYS A 59 -9.52 -10.81 5.57
C LYS A 59 -8.68 -11.81 6.35
N ALA A 60 -7.90 -12.64 5.65
CA ALA A 60 -6.99 -13.60 6.28
C ALA A 60 -5.86 -12.92 7.08
N ARG A 61 -5.38 -11.77 6.63
CA ARG A 61 -4.40 -10.98 7.39
C ARG A 61 -5.02 -10.37 8.65
N TRP A 62 -6.19 -9.73 8.52
CA TRP A 62 -6.81 -9.05 9.66
C TRP A 62 -7.29 -9.99 10.76
N ILE A 63 -7.73 -11.20 10.43
CA ILE A 63 -8.09 -12.18 11.46
C ILE A 63 -6.87 -12.59 12.31
N CYS A 64 -5.68 -12.63 11.70
CA CYS A 64 -4.43 -12.88 12.41
C CYS A 64 -3.94 -11.68 13.22
N GLU A 65 -4.18 -10.45 12.77
CA GLU A 65 -3.81 -9.23 13.51
C GLU A 65 -4.72 -8.96 14.71
N GLN A 66 -5.99 -9.39 14.67
CA GLN A 66 -6.94 -9.27 15.79
C GLN A 66 -6.81 -10.38 16.85
N ALA A 67 -6.10 -11.47 16.54
CA ALA A 67 -5.94 -12.63 17.42
C ALA A 67 -4.68 -12.58 18.30
N HIS A 68 -3.87 -11.51 18.18
CA HIS A 68 -2.71 -11.22 19.03
C HIS A 68 -3.04 -10.10 20.02
#